data_AF-A0A7R9MUK8-F1
#
_entry.id   AF-A0A7R9MUK8-F1
#
_cell.length_a   1.000
_cell.length_b   1.000
_cell.length_c   1.000
_cell.angle_alpha   90.00
_cell.angle_beta   90.00
_cell.angle_gamma   90.00
#
_symmetry.space_group_name_H-M   'P 1'
#
loop_
_entity.id
_entity.type
_entity.pdbx_description
1 polymer ?
#
loop_
_entity_poly.entity_id
_entity_poly.type
_entity_poly.pdbx_seq_one_letter_code
_entity_poly.pdbx_strand_id
1 'polypeptide(L)'
;MFFIHGGAFIIGSSNEYHYNGEVLASKGDVIVVTFNYRLNGFGFLYTGTDAGPGNAGLWDQVLALEWVHKNIQNFGGDPKLITVFGESAGSITTSAMILSPITRNLFKNAIMMSGSALGDTVG
;
A
#
# COMPACT_ATOMS: atom_id res chain seq x y z
N MET A 1 -6.05 -9.20 -3.57
CA MET A 1 -6.22 -8.05 -2.65
C MET A 1 -4.86 -7.67 -2.11
N PHE A 2 -4.45 -6.40 -2.27
CA PHE A 2 -3.13 -5.86 -1.93
C PHE A 2 -3.26 -4.91 -0.74
N PHE A 3 -2.82 -5.37 0.44
CA PHE A 3 -3.01 -4.67 1.71
C PHE A 3 -1.82 -3.78 2.06
N ILE A 4 -2.09 -2.53 2.42
CA ILE A 4 -1.13 -1.54 2.90
C ILE A 4 -1.42 -1.27 4.38
N HIS A 5 -0.49 -1.64 5.26
CA HIS A 5 -0.66 -1.42 6.70
C HIS A 5 -0.58 0.05 7.09
N GLY A 6 -1.29 0.40 8.17
CA GLY A 6 -1.27 1.72 8.80
C GLY A 6 -0.05 1.94 9.70
N GLY A 7 -0.16 2.91 10.61
CA GLY A 7 0.90 3.25 11.58
C GLY A 7 1.50 4.64 11.44
N ALA A 8 0.69 5.62 11.00
CA ALA A 8 1.06 7.04 10.88
C ALA A 8 2.34 7.32 10.07
N PHE A 9 2.75 6.40 9.18
CA PHE A 9 4.03 6.43 8.47
C PHE A 9 5.28 6.30 9.36
N ILE A 10 5.13 5.96 10.65
CA ILE A 10 6.22 5.92 11.63
C ILE A 10 6.48 4.48 12.10
N ILE A 11 5.41 3.71 12.27
CA ILE A 11 5.41 2.32 12.78
C ILE A 11 4.57 1.43 11.87
N GLY A 12 4.57 0.13 12.16
CA GLY A 12 3.74 -0.86 11.48
C GLY A 12 4.56 -1.98 10.85
N SER A 13 3.92 -3.12 10.60
CA SER A 13 4.51 -4.19 9.79
C SER A 13 3.44 -5.04 9.11
N SER A 14 3.81 -5.62 7.96
CA SER A 14 2.99 -6.62 7.28
C SER A 14 2.81 -7.93 8.04
N ASN A 15 3.60 -8.15 9.09
CA ASN A 15 3.61 -9.36 9.91
C ASN A 15 2.84 -9.19 11.24
N GLU A 16 2.12 -8.08 11.43
CA GLU A 16 1.27 -7.93 12.61
C GLU A 16 0.13 -8.94 12.59
N TYR A 17 -0.17 -9.51 13.76
CA TYR A 17 -1.19 -10.56 13.91
C TYR A 17 -2.56 -10.15 13.34
N HIS A 18 -2.95 -8.89 13.50
CA HIS A 18 -4.22 -8.35 13.01
C HIS A 18 -4.31 -8.28 11.47
N TYR A 19 -3.19 -8.41 10.76
CA TYR A 19 -3.11 -8.41 9.30
C TYR A 19 -2.90 -9.80 8.70
N ASN A 20 -3.03 -10.86 9.50
CA ASN A 20 -3.04 -12.22 8.98
C ASN A 20 -4.18 -12.39 7.96
N GLY A 21 -3.81 -12.55 6.69
CA GLY A 21 -4.75 -12.65 5.56
C GLY A 21 -5.42 -14.01 5.39
N GLU A 22 -5.09 -15.02 6.20
CA GLU A 22 -5.54 -16.41 6.01
C GLU A 22 -7.07 -16.56 5.97
N VAL A 23 -7.78 -15.89 6.87
CA VAL A 23 -9.25 -15.95 6.91
C VAL A 23 -9.85 -15.28 5.67
N LEU A 24 -9.33 -14.13 5.27
CA LEU A 24 -9.80 -13.42 4.07
C LEU A 24 -9.51 -14.23 2.81
N ALA A 25 -8.33 -14.84 2.71
CA ALA A 25 -7.96 -15.68 1.57
C ALA A 25 -8.85 -16.93 1.47
N SER A 26 -9.02 -17.66 2.58
CA SER A 26 -9.77 -18.92 2.60
C SER A 26 -11.30 -18.75 2.48
N LYS A 27 -11.86 -17.67 3.06
CA LYS A 27 -13.31 -17.43 3.02
C LYS A 27 -13.74 -16.59 1.83
N GLY A 28 -12.88 -15.69 1.36
CA GLY A 28 -13.17 -14.81 0.24
C GLY A 28 -12.82 -15.41 -1.13
N ASP A 29 -12.10 -16.54 -1.16
CA ASP A 29 -11.53 -17.12 -2.39
C ASP A 29 -10.70 -16.08 -3.16
N VAL A 30 -9.76 -15.46 -2.46
CA VAL A 30 -8.91 -14.39 -2.98
C VAL A 30 -7.46 -14.60 -2.58
N ILE A 31 -6.54 -14.08 -3.38
CA ILE A 31 -5.14 -13.93 -2.95
C ILE A 31 -5.02 -12.67 -2.10
N VAL A 32 -4.41 -12.78 -0.93
CA VAL A 32 -4.08 -11.65 -0.06
C VAL A 32 -2.58 -11.43 -0.07
N VAL A 33 -2.16 -10.21 -0.42
CA VAL A 33 -0.75 -9.79 -0.38
C VAL A 33 -0.59 -8.76 0.72
N THR A 34 0.33 -9.02 1.65
CA THR A 34 0.85 -8.03 2.60
C THR A 34 2.35 -7.85 2.33
N PHE A 35 2.89 -6.66 2.62
CA PHE A 35 4.28 -6.34 2.34
C PHE A 35 4.76 -5.19 3.24
N ASN A 36 6.07 -5.09 3.45
CA ASN A 36 6.67 -4.01 4.23
C ASN A 36 7.09 -2.86 3.30
N TYR A 37 7.02 -1.64 3.82
CA TYR A 37 7.58 -0.45 3.20
C TYR A 37 8.37 0.34 4.25
N ARG A 38 9.32 1.18 3.81
CA ARG A 38 10.11 2.00 4.75
C ARG A 38 9.23 3.01 5.46
N LEU A 39 9.47 3.17 6.76
CA LEU A 39 8.75 4.06 7.66
C LEU A 39 9.69 5.16 8.18
N ASN A 40 9.13 6.13 8.89
CA ASN A 40 9.83 7.22 9.57
C ASN A 40 10.85 7.96 8.68
N GLY A 41 11.96 8.45 9.24
CA GLY A 41 13.04 9.06 8.47
C GLY A 41 13.59 8.15 7.36
N PHE A 42 13.59 6.82 7.52
CA PHE A 42 14.06 5.91 6.46
C PHE A 42 13.16 5.91 5.22
N GLY A 43 11.86 6.16 5.40
CA GLY A 43 10.88 6.19 4.31
C GLY A 43 10.55 7.60 3.82
N PHE A 44 10.66 8.61 4.67
CA PHE A 44 10.05 9.92 4.41
C PHE A 44 10.97 11.11 4.68
N LEU A 45 12.26 10.91 4.92
CA LEU A 45 13.21 12.02 5.01
C LEU A 45 13.25 12.79 3.69
N TYR A 46 12.92 14.08 3.78
CA TYR A 46 13.01 15.04 2.68
C TYR A 46 14.00 16.14 3.06
N THR A 47 14.99 16.36 2.20
CA THR A 47 16.05 17.37 2.41
C THR A 47 16.03 18.47 1.36
N GLY A 48 15.12 18.39 0.38
CA GLY A 48 15.14 19.28 -0.79
C GLY A 48 16.30 19.02 -1.77
N THR A 49 17.03 17.91 -1.60
CA THR A 49 18.15 17.50 -2.45
C THR A 49 17.94 16.09 -3.00
N ASP A 50 18.67 15.73 -4.05
CA ASP A 50 18.61 14.38 -4.64
C ASP A 50 19.04 13.27 -3.67
N ALA A 51 19.85 13.60 -2.66
CA ALA A 51 20.25 12.64 -1.62
C ALA A 51 19.12 12.30 -0.63
N GLY A 52 18.07 13.13 -0.57
CA GLY A 52 16.89 12.89 0.26
C GLY A 52 15.64 13.44 -0.43
N PRO A 53 15.15 12.77 -1.48
CA PRO A 53 14.03 13.26 -2.30
C PRO A 53 12.66 13.07 -1.63
N GLY A 54 12.61 12.46 -0.44
CA GLY A 54 11.36 12.12 0.25
C GLY A 54 10.63 10.93 -0.38
N ASN A 55 9.52 10.54 0.25
CA ASN A 55 8.56 9.55 -0.28
C ASN A 55 9.13 8.18 -0.65
N ALA A 56 10.31 7.81 -0.16
CA ALA A 56 10.91 6.49 -0.37
C ALA A 56 9.95 5.35 0.04
N GLY A 57 9.23 5.52 1.15
CA GLY A 57 8.21 4.58 1.60
C GLY A 57 7.01 4.47 0.64
N LEU A 58 6.60 5.55 -0.03
CA LEU A 58 5.54 5.48 -1.06
C LEU A 58 6.05 4.75 -2.30
N TRP A 59 7.30 5.00 -2.71
CA TRP A 59 7.93 4.31 -3.82
C TRP A 59 8.11 2.81 -3.58
N ASP A 60 8.41 2.40 -2.35
CA ASP A 60 8.44 0.98 -1.98
C ASP A 60 7.07 0.32 -2.22
N GLN A 61 5.97 1.01 -1.88
CA GLN A 61 4.62 0.51 -2.09
C GLN A 61 4.25 0.43 -3.58
N VAL A 62 4.66 1.41 -4.39
CA VAL A 62 4.52 1.37 -5.86
C VAL A 62 5.28 0.17 -6.41
N LEU A 63 6.53 -0.02 -6.01
CA LEU A 63 7.37 -1.13 -6.48
C LEU A 63 6.77 -2.49 -6.10
N ALA A 64 6.24 -2.62 -4.88
CA ALA A 64 5.54 -3.83 -4.45
C ALA A 64 4.28 -4.10 -5.28
N LEU A 65 3.50 -3.06 -5.59
CA LEU A 65 2.32 -3.19 -6.45
C LEU A 65 2.69 -3.56 -7.89
N GLU A 66 3.74 -2.99 -8.45
CA GLU A 66 4.27 -3.36 -9.78
C GLU A 66 4.74 -4.82 -9.80
N TRP A 67 5.43 -5.26 -8.74
CA TRP A 67 5.85 -6.65 -8.60
C TRP A 67 4.63 -7.58 -8.57
N VAL A 68 3.59 -7.25 -7.80
CA VAL A 68 2.35 -8.03 -7.77
C VAL A 68 1.70 -8.03 -9.15
N HIS A 69 1.52 -6.87 -9.78
CA HIS A 69 0.92 -6.77 -11.12
C HIS A 69 1.68 -7.62 -12.16
N LYS A 70 3.01 -7.68 -12.08
CA LYS A 70 3.83 -8.49 -12.99
C LYS A 70 3.78 -10.00 -12.69
N ASN A 71 3.62 -10.40 -11.43
CA ASN A 71 3.88 -11.79 -11.01
C ASN A 71 2.65 -12.53 -10.47
N ILE A 72 1.55 -11.87 -10.14
CA ILE A 72 0.42 -12.50 -9.42
C ILE A 72 -0.24 -13.64 -10.20
N GLN A 73 -0.12 -13.65 -11.54
CA GLN A 73 -0.57 -14.75 -12.39
C GLN A 73 0.09 -16.08 -12.02
N ASN A 74 1.36 -16.06 -11.60
CA ASN A 74 2.10 -17.25 -11.17
C ASN A 74 1.56 -17.84 -9.85
N PHE A 75 0.78 -17.07 -9.11
CA PHE A 75 0.12 -17.48 -7.87
C PHE A 75 -1.38 -17.75 -8.07
N GLY A 76 -1.86 -17.75 -9.32
CA GLY A 76 -3.26 -17.97 -9.67
C GLY A 76 -4.15 -16.72 -9.65
N GLY A 77 -3.57 -15.51 -9.53
CA GLY A 77 -4.33 -14.26 -9.52
C GLY A 77 -4.46 -13.59 -10.89
N ASP A 78 -5.43 -12.71 -11.03
CA ASP A 78 -5.59 -11.85 -12.21
C ASP A 78 -5.02 -10.45 -11.92
N PRO A 79 -3.96 -9.99 -12.63
CA PRO A 79 -3.40 -8.65 -12.45
C PRO A 79 -4.38 -7.53 -12.81
N LYS A 80 -5.43 -7.82 -13.60
CA LYS A 80 -6.49 -6.85 -13.93
C LYS A 80 -7.56 -6.72 -12.84
N LEU A 81 -7.53 -7.57 -11.81
CA LEU A 81 -8.48 -7.58 -10.70
C LEU A 81 -7.83 -7.29 -9.35
N ILE A 82 -6.72 -6.57 -9.35
CA ILE A 82 -6.09 -6.12 -8.11
C ILE A 82 -6.98 -5.09 -7.42
N THR A 83 -7.33 -5.36 -6.16
CA THR A 83 -7.94 -4.40 -5.23
C THR A 83 -6.88 -3.95 -4.24
N VAL A 84 -6.53 -2.66 -4.24
CA VAL A 84 -5.65 -2.05 -3.23
C VAL A 84 -6.50 -1.64 -2.02
N PHE A 85 -6.01 -1.90 -0.82
CA PHE A 85 -6.73 -1.49 0.38
C PHE A 85 -5.79 -1.24 1.56
N GLY A 86 -6.20 -0.37 2.47
CA GLY A 86 -5.39 -0.04 3.63
C GLY A 86 -6.16 0.74 4.68
N GLU A 87 -5.58 0.78 5.88
CA GLU A 87 -6.12 1.45 7.06
C GLU A 87 -5.21 2.60 7.50
N SER A 88 -5.78 3.69 8.01
CA SER A 88 -5.04 4.87 8.50
C SER A 88 -4.04 5.39 7.45
N ALA A 89 -2.74 5.39 7.72
CA ALA A 89 -1.69 5.74 6.76
C ALA A 89 -1.71 4.90 5.48
N GLY A 90 -2.10 3.63 5.57
CA GLY A 90 -2.34 2.76 4.42
C GLY A 90 -3.55 3.20 3.59
N SER A 91 -4.59 3.72 4.23
CA SER A 91 -5.75 4.33 3.55
C SER A 91 -5.38 5.65 2.86
N ILE A 92 -4.57 6.49 3.53
CA ILE A 92 -4.00 7.71 2.93
C ILE A 92 -3.23 7.32 1.66
N THR A 93 -2.37 6.31 1.73
CA THR A 93 -1.59 5.90 0.55
C THR A 93 -2.45 5.26 -0.53
N THR A 94 -3.43 4.44 -0.16
CA THR A 94 -4.41 3.90 -1.10
C THR A 94 -5.07 5.02 -1.90
N SER A 95 -5.49 6.10 -1.23
CA SER A 95 -6.07 7.25 -1.91
C SER A 95 -5.08 8.03 -2.78
N ALA A 96 -3.82 8.14 -2.34
CA ALA A 96 -2.76 8.73 -3.17
C ALA A 96 -2.50 7.90 -4.44
N MET A 97 -2.57 6.57 -4.38
CA MET A 97 -2.45 5.69 -5.54
C MET A 97 -3.61 5.82 -6.53
N ILE A 98 -4.81 6.17 -6.05
CA ILE A 98 -5.94 6.51 -6.95
C ILE A 98 -5.64 7.78 -7.75
N LEU A 99 -5.02 8.77 -7.12
CA LEU A 99 -4.73 10.07 -7.72
C LEU A 99 -3.47 10.04 -8.61
N SER A 100 -2.49 9.20 -8.27
CA SER A 100 -1.19 9.18 -8.91
C SER A 100 -1.24 8.62 -10.35
N PRO A 101 -0.66 9.31 -11.33
CA PRO A 101 -0.57 8.79 -12.70
C PRO A 101 0.32 7.54 -12.80
N ILE A 102 1.24 7.34 -11.85
CA ILE A 102 2.18 6.21 -11.82
C ILE A 102 1.43 4.88 -11.61
N THR A 103 0.42 4.87 -10.75
CA THR A 103 -0.30 3.66 -10.33
C THR A 103 -1.62 3.44 -11.05
N ARG A 104 -2.03 4.38 -11.93
CA ARG A 104 -3.35 4.41 -12.59
C ARG A 104 -3.76 3.09 -13.25
N ASN A 105 -2.81 2.34 -13.79
CA ASN A 105 -3.08 1.10 -14.55
C ASN A 105 -2.66 -0.17 -13.80
N LEU A 106 -2.32 -0.08 -12.51
CA LEU A 106 -1.81 -1.22 -11.73
C LEU A 106 -2.88 -1.91 -10.88
N PHE A 107 -4.06 -1.32 -10.73
CA PHE A 107 -5.13 -1.89 -9.93
C PHE A 107 -6.51 -1.44 -10.44
N LYS A 108 -7.55 -2.16 -10.02
CA LYS A 108 -8.93 -1.97 -10.49
C LYS A 108 -9.83 -1.32 -9.44
N ASN A 109 -9.70 -1.73 -8.19
CA ASN A 109 -10.57 -1.27 -7.10
C ASN A 109 -9.74 -0.78 -5.91
N ALA A 110 -10.34 0.08 -5.09
CA ALA A 110 -9.72 0.58 -3.86
C ALA A 110 -10.68 0.48 -2.67
N ILE A 111 -10.17 0.17 -1.48
CA ILE A 111 -10.90 0.24 -0.21
C ILE A 111 -10.08 1.08 0.78
N MET A 112 -10.67 2.18 1.26
CA MET A 112 -10.04 3.16 2.14
C MET A 112 -10.66 3.09 3.53
N MET A 113 -9.87 2.70 4.54
CA MET A 113 -10.33 2.57 5.92
C MET A 113 -9.73 3.69 6.79
N SER A 114 -10.54 4.69 7.13
CA SER A 114 -10.18 5.74 8.11
C SER A 114 -8.92 6.56 7.78
N GLY A 115 -8.71 6.93 6.52
CA GLY A 115 -7.66 7.88 6.11
C GLY A 115 -7.81 8.35 4.66
N SER A 116 -7.39 9.58 4.36
CA SER A 116 -7.50 10.18 3.02
C SER A 116 -6.31 11.11 2.75
N ALA A 117 -5.83 11.15 1.50
CA ALA A 117 -4.81 12.09 1.03
C ALA A 117 -5.29 13.55 1.02
N LEU A 118 -6.59 13.78 1.17
CA LEU A 118 -7.19 15.09 1.32
C LEU A 118 -7.55 15.42 2.78
N GLY A 119 -7.24 14.52 3.72
CA GLY A 119 -7.51 14.74 5.15
C GLY A 119 -6.45 15.65 5.76
N ASP A 120 -6.88 16.68 6.47
CA ASP A 120 -5.99 17.51 7.28
C ASP A 120 -5.49 16.70 8.48
N THR A 121 -4.18 16.47 8.56
CA THR A 121 -3.52 15.95 9.79
C THR A 121 -3.08 17.06 10.74
N VAL A 122 -3.54 18.31 10.52
CA VAL A 122 -3.33 19.44 11.42
C VAL A 122 -4.56 19.61 12.32
N GLY A 123 -4.47 19.01 13.50
CA GLY A 123 -5.09 19.57 14.70
C GLY A 123 -4.12 20.50 15.40
#